data_AF-A0AAE4E053-F1
#
_entry.id   AF-A0AAE4E053-F1
#
_cell.length_a   1.000
_cell.length_b   1.000
_cell.length_c   1.000
_cell.angle_alpha   90.00
_cell.angle_beta   90.00
_cell.angle_gamma   90.00
#
_symmetry.space_group_name_H-M   'P 1'
#
loop_
_entity.id
_entity.type
_entity.pdbx_description
1 polymer ?
#
loop_
_entity_poly.entity_id
_entity_poly.type
_entity_poly.pdbx_seq_one_letter_code
_entity_poly.pdbx_strand_id
1 'polypeptide(L)'
;MKARNTLFAVLMLSLPAISAEHSEMKMTDMSTSASSQEYMAGMKDMHDKMMAAVNESDPDKAFAKGMVAHHEGAIAMAETELKYGKDPKMRKLAQDIIKAQKGEIEQMNKWLDSQK
;
A
#
# COMPACT_ATOMS: atom_id res chain seq x y z
N MET A 1 -36.61 -28.94 -67.30
CA MET A 1 -35.31 -29.55 -66.93
C MET A 1 -35.17 -29.56 -65.42
N LYS A 2 -34.87 -30.72 -64.84
CA LYS A 2 -34.78 -30.96 -63.40
C LYS A 2 -33.30 -30.89 -63.02
N ALA A 3 -32.91 -29.98 -62.13
CA ALA A 3 -31.58 -29.97 -61.53
C ALA A 3 -31.73 -29.77 -60.02
N ARG A 4 -31.28 -30.78 -59.28
CA ARG A 4 -31.21 -30.85 -57.81
C ARG A 4 -30.02 -29.98 -57.37
N ASN A 5 -30.10 -29.29 -56.24
CA ASN A 5 -28.89 -28.97 -55.46
C ASN A 5 -29.23 -28.89 -53.96
N THR A 6 -28.83 -29.97 -53.29
CA THR A 6 -28.27 -30.09 -51.93
C THR A 6 -28.39 -28.92 -50.95
N LEU A 7 -29.04 -29.21 -49.82
CA LEU A 7 -28.89 -28.56 -48.52
C LEU A 7 -27.41 -28.53 -48.08
N PHE A 8 -26.94 -27.38 -47.61
CA PHE A 8 -25.79 -27.28 -46.71
C PHE A 8 -26.28 -26.72 -45.37
N ALA A 9 -26.22 -27.56 -44.34
CA ALA A 9 -26.42 -27.17 -42.96
C ALA A 9 -25.18 -26.39 -42.49
N VAL A 10 -25.37 -25.13 -42.10
CA VAL A 10 -24.33 -24.35 -41.41
C VAL A 10 -24.41 -24.72 -39.92
N LEU A 11 -23.53 -25.62 -39.50
CA LEU A 11 -23.30 -25.92 -38.10
C LEU A 11 -22.46 -24.76 -37.52
N MET A 12 -23.12 -23.82 -36.84
CA MET A 12 -22.46 -22.81 -36.01
C MET A 12 -21.79 -23.52 -34.82
N LEU A 13 -20.50 -23.85 -34.96
CA LEU A 13 -19.66 -24.22 -33.82
C LEU A 13 -19.40 -22.95 -33.01
N SER A 14 -20.20 -22.76 -31.96
CA SER A 14 -19.90 -21.82 -30.89
C SER A 14 -18.60 -22.23 -30.21
N LEU A 15 -17.52 -21.48 -30.43
CA LEU A 15 -16.33 -21.57 -29.61
C LEU A 15 -16.69 -21.11 -28.19
N PRO A 16 -16.39 -21.86 -27.12
CA PRO A 16 -16.47 -21.31 -25.79
C PRO A 16 -15.43 -20.20 -25.67
N ALA A 17 -15.89 -19.00 -25.28
CA ALA A 17 -15.00 -17.96 -24.81
C ALA A 17 -14.20 -18.55 -23.64
N ILE A 18 -12.87 -18.60 -23.79
CA ILE A 18 -11.95 -18.88 -22.68
C ILE A 18 -12.23 -17.77 -21.66
N SER A 19 -12.92 -18.11 -20.58
CA SER A 19 -12.91 -17.27 -19.38
C SER A 19 -11.46 -17.13 -18.99
N ALA A 20 -10.93 -15.91 -19.07
CA ALA A 20 -9.73 -15.57 -18.34
C ALA A 20 -10.05 -15.84 -16.87
N GLU A 21 -9.57 -16.97 -16.36
CA GLU A 21 -9.44 -17.16 -14.93
C GLU A 21 -8.52 -16.03 -14.45
N HIS A 22 -9.12 -14.95 -13.96
CA HIS A 22 -8.48 -14.11 -12.97
C HIS A 22 -8.19 -15.05 -11.81
N SER A 23 -6.98 -15.61 -11.81
CA SER A 23 -6.46 -16.36 -10.68
C SER A 23 -6.53 -15.40 -9.50
N GLU A 24 -7.54 -15.57 -8.65
CA GLU A 24 -7.54 -15.01 -7.31
C GLU A 24 -6.29 -15.57 -6.65
N MET A 25 -5.21 -14.80 -6.68
CA MET A 25 -4.05 -15.08 -5.83
C MET A 25 -4.56 -14.96 -4.41
N LYS A 26 -4.91 -16.12 -3.85
CA LYS A 26 -5.32 -16.29 -2.47
C LYS A 26 -4.11 -15.93 -1.62
N MET A 27 -4.02 -14.67 -1.19
CA MET A 27 -2.98 -14.11 -0.32
C MET A 27 -3.02 -14.69 1.10
N THR A 28 -3.44 -15.95 1.28
CA THR A 28 -3.69 -16.57 2.59
C THR A 28 -2.60 -17.54 3.01
N ASP A 29 -1.47 -17.64 2.31
CA ASP A 29 -0.41 -18.61 2.66
C ASP A 29 1.03 -18.12 2.43
N MET A 30 1.29 -16.80 2.60
CA MET A 30 2.62 -16.39 3.04
C MET A 30 2.60 -16.38 4.56
N SER A 31 3.29 -17.33 5.18
CA SER A 31 3.79 -17.19 6.55
C SER A 31 4.70 -15.96 6.59
N THR A 32 4.08 -14.80 6.74
CA THR A 32 4.76 -13.51 6.88
C THR A 32 5.41 -13.53 8.26
N SER A 33 6.72 -13.37 8.31
CA SER A 33 7.45 -13.28 9.58
C SER A 33 6.81 -12.24 10.51
N ALA A 34 6.99 -12.35 11.83
CA ALA A 34 6.50 -11.34 12.77
C ALA A 34 6.94 -9.92 12.39
N SER A 35 8.18 -9.75 11.90
CA SER A 35 8.66 -8.49 11.33
C SER A 35 7.86 -8.04 10.10
N SER A 36 7.55 -8.95 9.17
CA SER A 36 6.76 -8.62 7.98
C SER A 36 5.36 -8.14 8.36
N GLN A 37 4.75 -8.74 9.37
CA GLN A 37 3.42 -8.32 9.87
C GLN A 37 3.47 -6.93 10.50
N GLU A 38 4.48 -6.63 11.32
CA GLU A 38 4.64 -5.29 11.92
C GLU A 38 4.95 -4.22 10.87
N TYR A 39 5.81 -4.51 9.90
CA TYR A 39 6.06 -3.61 8.77
C TYR A 39 4.76 -3.30 8.01
N MET A 40 3.96 -4.32 7.68
CA MET A 40 2.68 -4.11 6.99
C MET A 40 1.68 -3.34 7.84
N ALA A 41 1.63 -3.57 9.15
CA ALA A 41 0.75 -2.83 10.06
C ALA A 41 1.10 -1.33 10.07
N GLY A 42 2.39 -0.99 10.21
CA GLY A 42 2.86 0.41 10.17
C GLY A 42 2.59 1.09 8.82
N MET A 43 2.88 0.40 7.71
CA MET A 43 2.61 0.92 6.36
C MET A 43 1.11 1.12 6.10
N LYS A 44 0.26 0.22 6.61
CA LYS A 44 -1.20 0.34 6.47
C LYS A 44 -1.72 1.55 7.24
N ASP A 45 -1.33 1.72 8.50
CA ASP A 45 -1.76 2.85 9.33
C ASP A 45 -1.33 4.19 8.72
N MET A 46 -0.07 4.28 8.28
CA MET A 46 0.45 5.42 7.52
C MET A 46 -0.39 5.72 6.27
N HIS A 47 -0.69 4.69 5.47
CA HIS A 47 -1.48 4.85 4.24
C HIS A 47 -2.87 5.40 4.54
N ASP A 48 -3.59 4.80 5.49
CA ASP A 48 -4.95 5.21 5.84
C ASP A 48 -4.99 6.68 6.30
N LYS A 49 -4.04 7.09 7.15
CA LYS A 49 -3.92 8.48 7.63
C LYS A 49 -3.51 9.45 6.52
N MET A 50 -2.62 9.05 5.61
CA MET A 50 -2.23 9.86 4.47
C MET A 50 -3.40 10.08 3.51
N MET A 51 -4.21 9.04 3.27
CA MET A 51 -5.43 9.14 2.47
C MET A 51 -6.48 10.05 3.12
N ALA A 52 -6.52 10.12 4.46
CA ALA A 52 -7.35 11.10 5.16
C ALA A 52 -6.81 12.53 4.97
N ALA A 53 -5.48 12.72 5.00
CA ALA A 53 -4.84 14.02 4.87
C ALA A 53 -5.04 14.67 3.49
N VAL A 54 -5.05 13.88 2.40
CA VAL A 54 -5.25 14.42 1.03
C VAL A 54 -6.67 14.94 0.77
N ASN A 55 -7.63 14.67 1.66
CA ASN A 55 -8.97 15.24 1.58
C ASN A 55 -9.06 16.65 2.17
N GLU A 56 -7.97 17.15 2.77
CA GLU A 56 -7.88 18.53 3.23
C GLU A 56 -7.84 19.51 2.04
N SER A 57 -8.63 20.57 2.09
CA SER A 57 -8.72 21.54 0.99
C SER A 57 -7.57 22.53 0.99
N ASP A 58 -7.03 22.84 2.17
CA ASP A 58 -5.83 23.65 2.34
C ASP A 58 -4.58 22.78 2.07
N PRO A 59 -3.80 23.09 1.01
CA PRO A 59 -2.65 22.28 0.63
C PRO A 59 -1.54 22.25 1.69
N ASP A 60 -1.39 23.31 2.49
CA ASP A 60 -0.36 23.35 3.53
C ASP A 60 -0.74 22.43 4.69
N LYS A 61 -2.04 22.41 5.06
CA LYS A 61 -2.58 21.47 6.04
C LYS A 61 -2.56 20.03 5.52
N ALA A 62 -2.87 19.81 4.25
CA ALA A 62 -2.80 18.50 3.61
C ALA A 62 -1.37 17.96 3.65
N PHE A 63 -0.38 18.80 3.30
CA PHE A 63 1.04 18.44 3.35
C PHE A 63 1.48 18.11 4.77
N ALA A 64 1.23 18.99 5.75
CA ALA A 64 1.67 18.77 7.12
C ALA A 64 1.03 17.51 7.73
N LYS A 65 -0.28 17.30 7.57
CA LYS A 65 -0.96 16.08 8.07
C LYS A 65 -0.45 14.82 7.37
N GLY A 66 -0.28 14.88 6.05
CA GLY A 66 0.21 13.76 5.26
C GLY A 66 1.65 13.38 5.61
N MET A 67 2.52 14.38 5.83
CA MET A 67 3.89 14.14 6.23
C MET A 67 4.01 13.67 7.67
N VAL A 68 3.17 14.13 8.61
CA VAL A 68 3.09 13.54 9.95
C VAL A 68 2.78 12.04 9.85
N ALA A 69 1.75 11.66 9.08
CA ALA A 69 1.39 10.25 8.89
C ALA A 69 2.54 9.43 8.25
N HIS A 70 3.17 9.97 7.19
CA HIS A 70 4.31 9.35 6.53
C HIS A 70 5.47 9.11 7.52
N HIS A 71 5.74 10.09 8.38
CA HIS A 71 6.83 10.01 9.33
C HIS A 71 6.54 9.03 10.47
N GLU A 72 5.29 8.95 10.94
CA GLU A 72 4.85 7.92 11.88
C GLU A 72 5.05 6.51 11.30
N GLY A 73 4.73 6.31 10.02
CA GLY A 73 4.98 5.04 9.33
C GLY A 73 6.47 4.68 9.28
N ALA A 74 7.34 5.62 8.93
CA ALA A 74 8.77 5.40 8.91
C ALA A 74 9.36 5.12 10.30
N ILE A 75 8.84 5.76 11.35
CA ILE A 75 9.20 5.46 12.75
C ILE A 75 8.78 4.03 13.11
N ALA A 76 7.56 3.61 12.78
CA ALA A 76 7.09 2.26 13.05
C ALA A 76 7.99 1.20 12.36
N MET A 77 8.37 1.43 11.11
CA MET A 77 9.30 0.56 10.39
C MET A 77 10.69 0.54 11.04
N ALA A 78 11.21 1.70 11.44
CA ALA A 78 12.49 1.79 12.14
C ALA A 78 12.45 1.04 13.49
N GLU A 79 11.35 1.10 14.23
CA GLU A 79 11.14 0.34 15.47
C GLU A 79 11.11 -1.17 15.21
N THR A 80 10.47 -1.62 14.12
CA THR A 80 10.52 -3.02 13.68
C THR A 80 11.96 -3.45 13.35
N GLU A 81 12.76 -2.63 12.67
CA GLU A 81 14.18 -2.92 12.41
C GLU A 81 14.98 -3.02 13.73
N LEU A 82 14.71 -2.14 14.70
CA LEU A 82 15.37 -2.22 16.01
C LEU A 82 14.96 -3.45 16.82
N LYS A 83 13.77 -3.99 16.58
CA LYS A 83 13.24 -5.18 17.25
C LYS A 83 13.77 -6.49 16.64
N TYR A 84 13.81 -6.59 15.31
CA TYR A 84 14.12 -7.86 14.62
C TYR A 84 15.46 -7.84 13.86
N GLY A 85 15.91 -6.66 13.42
CA GLY A 85 17.12 -6.47 12.64
C GLY A 85 18.38 -6.67 13.46
N LYS A 86 19.41 -7.22 12.80
CA LYS A 86 20.69 -7.61 13.45
C LYS A 86 21.90 -6.86 12.91
N ASP A 87 21.79 -6.24 11.74
CA ASP A 87 22.92 -5.50 11.16
C ASP A 87 23.15 -4.18 11.93
N PRO A 88 24.35 -3.93 12.47
CA PRO A 88 24.60 -2.76 13.30
C PRO A 88 24.47 -1.43 12.54
N LYS A 89 24.74 -1.40 11.22
CA LYS A 89 24.60 -0.18 10.42
C LYS A 89 23.13 0.14 10.18
N MET A 90 22.30 -0.87 9.88
CA MET A 90 20.85 -0.68 9.68
C MET A 90 20.15 -0.27 10.98
N ARG A 91 20.53 -0.87 12.10
CA ARG A 91 20.03 -0.46 13.42
C ARG A 91 20.42 0.97 13.78
N LYS A 92 21.66 1.37 13.48
CA LYS A 92 22.10 2.76 13.67
C LYS A 92 21.27 3.72 12.81
N LEU A 93 21.04 3.37 11.55
CA LEU A 93 20.19 4.15 10.64
C LEU A 93 18.75 4.27 11.18
N ALA A 94 18.17 3.19 11.70
CA ALA A 94 16.84 3.20 12.30
C ALA A 94 16.75 4.16 13.50
N GLN A 95 17.75 4.16 14.39
CA GLN A 95 17.82 5.12 15.50
C GLN A 95 17.91 6.58 15.01
N ASP A 96 18.73 6.83 13.99
CA ASP A 96 18.92 8.16 13.41
C ASP A 96 17.61 8.64 12.75
N ILE A 97 16.90 7.76 12.04
CA ILE A 97 15.56 8.02 11.44
C ILE A 97 14.55 8.40 12.53
N ILE A 98 14.44 7.61 13.61
CA ILE A 98 13.48 7.89 14.69
C ILE A 98 13.74 9.27 15.30
N LYS A 99 15.00 9.62 15.53
CA LYS A 99 15.37 10.90 16.11
C LYS A 99 15.01 12.06 15.18
N ALA A 100 15.38 11.99 13.91
CA ALA A 100 15.12 13.05 12.94
C ALA A 100 13.61 13.26 12.75
N GLN A 101 12.88 12.18 12.50
CA GLN A 101 11.48 12.26 12.13
C GLN A 101 10.56 12.64 13.30
N LYS A 102 10.94 12.33 14.55
CA LYS A 102 10.23 12.88 15.73
C LYS A 102 10.32 14.41 15.81
N GLY A 103 11.48 14.98 15.46
CA GLY A 103 11.65 16.43 15.42
C GLY A 103 10.81 17.10 14.32
N GLU A 104 10.75 16.48 13.14
CA GLU A 104 9.94 16.96 12.01
C GLU A 104 8.43 16.85 12.31
N ILE A 105 7.98 15.76 12.95
CA ILE A 105 6.59 15.62 13.45
C ILE A 105 6.25 16.75 14.43
N GLU A 106 7.12 17.04 15.40
CA GLU A 106 6.89 18.12 16.36
C GLU A 106 6.76 19.48 15.67
N GLN A 107 7.63 19.77 14.69
CA GLN A 107 7.55 21.00 13.90
C GLN A 107 6.22 21.12 13.15
N MET A 108 5.79 20.06 12.47
CA MET A 108 4.54 20.06 11.70
C MET A 108 3.31 20.16 12.61
N ASN A 109 3.28 19.45 13.73
CA ASN A 109 2.17 19.53 14.70
C ASN A 109 2.08 20.92 15.34
N LYS A 110 3.22 21.52 15.71
CA LYS A 110 3.26 22.90 16.22
C LYS A 110 2.74 23.90 15.19
N TRP A 111 3.09 23.73 13.92
CA TRP A 111 2.55 24.56 12.86
C TRP A 111 1.03 24.34 12.74
N LEU A 112 0.55 23.09 12.62
CA LEU A 112 -0.89 22.76 12.54
C LEU A 112 -1.70 23.35 13.70
N ASP A 113 -1.17 23.31 14.93
CA ASP A 113 -1.81 23.89 16.11
C ASP A 113 -1.96 25.42 16.03
N SER A 114 -1.03 26.10 15.34
CA SER A 114 -1.10 27.54 15.08
C SER A 114 -2.07 27.93 13.96
N GLN A 115 -2.60 26.95 13.21
CA GLN A 115 -3.55 27.15 12.10
C GLN A 115 -5.01 26.88 12.49
N LYS A 116 -5.29 26.73 13.79
CA LYS A 116 -6.65 26.62 14.36
C LYS A 116 -7.29 27.98 14.50
#